data_AF-I2PZ91-F1
#
_entry.id   AF-I2PZ91-F1
#
_cell.length_a   1.000
_cell.length_b   1.000
_cell.length_c   1.000
_cell.angle_alpha   90.00
_cell.angle_beta   90.00
_cell.angle_gamma   90.00
#
_symmetry.space_group_name_H-M   'P 1'
#
loop_
_entity.id
_entity.type
_entity.pdbx_description
1 polymer ?
#
loop_
_entity_poly.entity_id
_entity_poly.type
_entity_poly.pdbx_seq_one_letter_code
_entity_poly.pdbx_strand_id
1 'polypeptide(L)'
;MQSEKHILSTRSIFLQGVLVALFLFLAASAQASIVTYGMEFTDSTTGALGVGSFHWNTDTEMMTDLNWNFSGKTGAVLDNALAKIYQSWNPLATTYGELFYRFLTDPIDYLASQYNPLSIAVGLMPTDVTGDFGFIAFGAEQGSTKATYLFYNPDWSVASEGYASAAPTPEPATMLLLGSGLAGLLVGRRRMRTPA
;
A
#
# COMPACT_ATOMS: atom_id res chain seq x y z
N MET A 1 -9.61 -58.44 19.45
CA MET A 1 -9.37 -57.08 19.98
C MET A 1 -8.12 -56.37 19.46
N GLN A 2 -7.08 -57.05 18.94
CA GLN A 2 -5.90 -56.36 18.37
C GLN A 2 -6.14 -55.74 16.96
N SER A 3 -7.12 -56.22 16.21
CA SER A 3 -7.37 -55.78 14.83
C SER A 3 -7.95 -54.36 14.73
N GLU A 4 -8.79 -53.91 15.67
CA GLU A 4 -9.40 -52.58 15.63
C GLU A 4 -8.41 -51.44 15.93
N LYS A 5 -7.38 -51.69 16.75
CA LYS A 5 -6.34 -50.69 17.06
C LYS A 5 -5.52 -50.32 15.82
N HIS A 6 -5.34 -51.24 14.89
CA HIS A 6 -4.57 -50.99 13.68
C HIS A 6 -5.31 -50.09 12.67
N ILE A 7 -6.63 -50.23 12.58
CA ILE A 7 -7.47 -49.46 11.66
C ILE A 7 -7.58 -47.99 12.09
N LEU A 8 -7.59 -47.72 13.39
CA LEU A 8 -7.64 -46.36 13.93
C LEU A 8 -6.33 -45.58 13.72
N SER A 9 -5.17 -46.25 13.79
CA SER A 9 -3.87 -45.63 13.58
C SER A 9 -3.67 -45.14 12.14
N THR A 10 -4.11 -45.91 11.14
CA THR A 10 -3.91 -45.56 9.72
C THR A 10 -4.75 -44.34 9.29
N ARG A 11 -5.94 -44.17 9.89
CA ARG A 11 -6.81 -43.01 9.62
C ARG A 11 -6.22 -41.68 10.12
N SER A 12 -5.50 -41.72 11.25
CA SER A 12 -4.85 -40.55 11.84
C SER A 12 -3.73 -39.99 10.94
N ILE A 13 -2.88 -40.87 10.41
CA ILE A 13 -1.74 -40.50 9.56
C ILE A 13 -2.22 -39.88 8.23
N PHE A 14 -3.29 -40.45 7.66
CA PHE A 14 -3.85 -39.94 6.40
C PHE A 14 -4.45 -38.54 6.58
N LEU A 15 -5.15 -38.28 7.69
CA LEU A 15 -5.71 -36.95 7.97
C LEU A 15 -4.63 -35.89 8.18
N GLN A 16 -3.55 -36.22 8.86
CA GLN A 16 -2.41 -35.31 9.06
C GLN A 16 -1.72 -34.98 7.74
N GLY A 17 -1.52 -35.96 6.87
CA GLY A 17 -0.95 -35.75 5.53
C GLY A 17 -1.79 -34.80 4.67
N VAL A 18 -3.12 -34.98 4.68
CA VAL A 18 -4.05 -34.10 3.94
C VAL A 18 -4.04 -32.68 4.49
N LEU A 19 -4.03 -32.50 5.82
CA LEU A 19 -3.97 -31.17 6.44
C LEU A 19 -2.67 -30.44 6.11
N VAL A 20 -1.52 -31.12 6.18
CA VAL A 20 -0.22 -30.53 5.83
C VAL A 20 -0.16 -30.17 4.35
N ALA A 21 -0.65 -31.04 3.46
CA ALA A 21 -0.72 -30.76 2.03
C ALA A 21 -1.63 -29.55 1.74
N LEU A 22 -2.77 -29.43 2.42
CA LEU A 22 -3.68 -28.29 2.27
C LEU A 22 -3.02 -26.98 2.74
N PHE A 23 -2.31 -27.01 3.87
CA PHE A 23 -1.57 -25.84 4.38
C PHE A 23 -0.41 -25.44 3.46
N LEU A 24 0.30 -26.41 2.87
CA LEU A 24 1.37 -26.13 1.90
C LEU A 24 0.82 -25.59 0.58
N PHE A 25 -0.34 -26.08 0.13
CA PHE A 25 -1.00 -25.57 -1.08
C PHE A 25 -1.51 -24.13 -0.89
N LEU A 26 -2.02 -23.80 0.30
CA LEU A 26 -2.46 -22.46 0.66
C LEU A 26 -1.28 -21.48 0.87
N ALA A 27 -0.09 -21.98 1.16
CA ALA A 27 1.12 -21.16 1.29
C ALA A 27 1.79 -20.85 -0.07
N ALA A 28 1.45 -21.57 -1.15
CA ALA A 28 2.12 -21.47 -2.44
C ALA A 28 1.55 -20.38 -3.38
N SER A 29 0.45 -19.73 -3.03
CA SER A 29 -0.06 -18.56 -3.75
C SER A 29 0.62 -17.28 -3.28
N ALA A 30 1.95 -17.23 -3.39
CA ALA A 30 2.71 -15.98 -3.46
C ALA A 30 2.53 -15.40 -4.87
N GLN A 31 1.29 -15.06 -5.21
CA GLN A 31 0.97 -14.41 -6.46
C GLN A 31 1.32 -12.93 -6.31
N ALA A 32 2.03 -12.36 -7.28
CA ALA A 32 2.35 -10.93 -7.41
C ALA A 32 1.33 -10.05 -6.70
N SER A 33 1.67 -9.54 -5.50
CA SER A 33 0.69 -8.84 -4.69
C SER A 33 0.59 -7.41 -5.19
N ILE A 34 -0.40 -7.16 -6.04
CA ILE A 34 -0.87 -5.79 -6.25
C ILE A 34 -1.46 -5.35 -4.91
N VAL A 35 -0.75 -4.47 -4.20
CA VAL A 35 -1.18 -3.95 -2.91
C VAL A 35 -1.93 -2.65 -3.14
N THR A 36 -3.13 -2.54 -2.57
CA THR A 36 -3.85 -1.27 -2.54
C THR A 36 -3.33 -0.40 -1.41
N TYR A 37 -2.98 0.84 -1.71
CA TYR A 37 -2.60 1.85 -0.73
C TYR A 37 -3.70 2.89 -0.62
N GLY A 38 -4.12 3.18 0.61
CA GLY A 38 -4.96 4.33 0.92
C GLY A 38 -4.06 5.52 1.23
N MET A 39 -4.38 6.68 0.67
CA MET A 39 -3.66 7.94 0.88
C MET A 39 -4.47 8.88 1.75
N GLU A 40 -3.78 9.65 2.58
CA GLU A 40 -4.33 10.74 3.37
C GLU A 40 -3.54 12.02 3.08
N PHE A 41 -4.25 13.13 2.95
CA PHE A 41 -3.68 14.47 2.75
C PHE A 41 -4.20 15.40 3.85
N THR A 42 -3.34 16.28 4.35
CA THR A 42 -3.71 17.35 5.28
C THR A 42 -3.10 18.67 4.81
N ASP A 43 -3.95 19.65 4.50
CA ASP A 43 -3.51 21.00 4.16
C ASP A 43 -2.87 21.67 5.38
N SER A 44 -1.64 22.17 5.24
CA SER A 44 -0.93 22.81 6.35
C SER A 44 -1.47 24.19 6.69
N THR A 45 -2.17 24.85 5.76
CA THR A 45 -2.68 26.21 5.92
C THR A 45 -4.11 26.22 6.47
N THR A 46 -4.97 25.37 5.94
CA THR A 46 -6.41 25.33 6.22
C THR A 46 -6.82 24.17 7.10
N GLY A 47 -5.99 23.14 7.25
CA GLY A 47 -6.34 21.89 7.95
C GLY A 47 -7.34 21.01 7.20
N ALA A 48 -7.66 21.33 5.94
CA ALA A 48 -8.55 20.52 5.13
C ALA A 48 -7.96 19.11 4.92
N LEU A 49 -8.84 18.11 4.99
CA LEU A 49 -8.48 16.71 4.77
C LEU A 49 -8.82 16.30 3.35
N GLY A 50 -8.00 15.43 2.78
CA GLY A 50 -8.35 14.70 1.57
C GLY A 50 -7.85 13.28 1.62
N VAL A 51 -8.33 12.50 0.67
CA VAL A 51 -8.10 11.06 0.61
C VAL A 51 -7.82 10.64 -0.82
N GLY A 52 -7.17 9.49 -0.98
CA GLY A 52 -7.02 8.88 -2.29
C GLY A 52 -6.61 7.42 -2.18
N SER A 53 -6.33 6.81 -3.32
CA SER A 53 -5.75 5.47 -3.36
C SER A 53 -4.92 5.25 -4.60
N PHE A 54 -4.07 4.24 -4.56
CA PHE A 54 -3.38 3.69 -5.72
C PHE A 54 -3.12 2.20 -5.52
N HIS A 55 -2.77 1.52 -6.59
CA HIS A 55 -2.28 0.15 -6.57
C HIS A 55 -0.77 0.13 -6.82
N TRP A 56 -0.04 -0.67 -6.06
CA TRP A 56 1.40 -0.89 -6.24
C TRP A 56 1.67 -2.35 -6.56
N ASN A 57 2.37 -2.59 -7.67
CA ASN A 57 2.86 -3.92 -8.02
C ASN A 57 4.36 -3.99 -7.73
N THR A 58 4.73 -4.71 -6.67
CA THR A 58 6.12 -4.86 -6.21
C THR A 58 7.04 -5.54 -7.21
N ASP A 59 6.50 -6.42 -8.06
CA ASP A 59 7.32 -7.20 -9.00
C ASP A 59 7.72 -6.39 -10.23
N THR A 60 6.88 -5.44 -10.60
CA THR A 60 7.07 -4.58 -11.78
C THR A 60 7.44 -3.15 -11.43
N GLU A 61 7.43 -2.81 -10.13
CA GLU A 61 7.61 -1.46 -9.60
C GLU A 61 6.67 -0.44 -10.28
N MET A 62 5.44 -0.87 -10.56
CA MET A 62 4.43 -0.06 -11.24
C MET A 62 3.34 0.38 -10.27
N MET A 63 3.04 1.67 -10.31
CA MET A 63 1.85 2.26 -9.70
C MET A 63 0.73 2.34 -10.74
N THR A 64 -0.48 1.94 -10.38
CA THR A 64 -1.68 2.07 -11.22
C THR A 64 -2.85 2.64 -10.41
N ASP A 65 -3.88 3.10 -11.10
CA ASP A 65 -5.15 3.56 -10.52
C ASP A 65 -5.02 4.64 -9.43
N LEU A 66 -3.97 5.48 -9.51
CA LEU A 66 -3.81 6.59 -8.60
C LEU A 66 -4.99 7.54 -8.77
N ASN A 67 -5.69 7.83 -7.67
CA ASN A 67 -6.80 8.77 -7.62
C ASN A 67 -6.82 9.48 -6.27
N TRP A 68 -7.33 10.70 -6.23
CA TRP A 68 -7.52 11.45 -5.00
C TRP A 68 -8.71 12.41 -5.09
N ASN A 69 -9.23 12.76 -3.92
CA ASN A 69 -10.21 13.81 -3.71
C ASN A 69 -9.73 14.71 -2.57
N PHE A 70 -9.58 15.99 -2.88
CA PHE A 70 -9.12 17.00 -1.94
C PHE A 70 -9.99 18.25 -2.04
N SER A 71 -10.70 18.58 -0.96
CA SER A 71 -11.56 19.78 -0.90
C SER A 71 -12.51 19.93 -2.10
N GLY A 72 -13.06 18.82 -2.60
CA GLY A 72 -13.98 18.80 -3.73
C GLY A 72 -13.33 18.81 -5.12
N LYS A 73 -11.99 18.89 -5.18
CA LYS A 73 -11.21 18.69 -6.41
C LYS A 73 -10.75 17.24 -6.51
N THR A 74 -10.84 16.65 -7.68
CA THR A 74 -10.38 15.27 -7.93
C THR A 74 -9.28 15.24 -8.96
N GLY A 75 -8.37 14.28 -8.85
CA GLY A 75 -7.41 13.96 -9.90
C GLY A 75 -7.07 12.47 -9.92
N ALA A 76 -6.51 12.00 -11.03
CA ALA A 76 -6.21 10.59 -11.23
C ALA A 76 -5.18 10.35 -12.34
N VAL A 77 -4.37 9.29 -12.20
CA VAL A 77 -3.56 8.71 -13.28
C VAL A 77 -4.36 7.58 -13.92
N LEU A 78 -4.91 7.83 -15.11
CA LEU A 78 -5.75 6.86 -15.82
C LEU A 78 -4.95 5.88 -16.70
N ASP A 79 -3.71 6.20 -17.06
CA ASP A 79 -2.92 5.40 -18.01
C ASP A 79 -1.60 4.90 -17.42
N ASN A 80 -1.44 3.58 -17.43
CA ASN A 80 -0.22 2.85 -17.07
C ASN A 80 1.02 3.31 -17.87
N ALA A 81 0.84 3.98 -19.01
CA ALA A 81 1.92 4.58 -19.79
C ALA A 81 2.48 5.85 -19.15
N LEU A 82 1.66 6.72 -18.55
CA LEU A 82 2.10 7.99 -17.95
C LEU A 82 2.90 7.78 -16.66
N ALA A 83 2.56 6.77 -15.86
CA ALA A 83 3.37 6.37 -14.70
C ALA A 83 4.82 6.00 -15.11
N LYS A 84 5.03 5.56 -16.36
CA LYS A 84 6.34 5.15 -16.92
C LYS A 84 7.09 6.27 -17.63
N ILE A 85 6.45 7.38 -17.98
CA ILE A 85 7.11 8.47 -18.72
C ILE A 85 7.97 9.26 -17.75
N TYR A 86 9.27 9.31 -18.03
CA TYR A 86 10.29 9.89 -17.15
C TYR A 86 10.41 11.40 -17.33
N GLN A 87 10.15 12.17 -16.27
CA GLN A 87 10.84 13.45 -16.05
C GLN A 87 11.05 13.72 -14.55
N SER A 88 11.65 12.73 -13.88
CA SER A 88 12.18 12.90 -12.54
C SER A 88 13.57 13.53 -12.63
N TRP A 89 13.81 14.66 -11.95
CA TRP A 89 15.17 15.17 -11.71
C TRP A 89 15.93 14.31 -10.68
N ASN A 90 15.28 13.27 -10.15
CA ASN A 90 15.80 12.37 -9.14
C ASN A 90 16.30 11.05 -9.78
N PRO A 91 17.62 10.75 -9.77
CA PRO A 91 18.19 9.49 -10.28
C PRO A 91 17.74 8.21 -9.55
N LEU A 92 16.98 8.30 -8.46
CA LEU A 92 16.65 7.16 -7.60
C LEU A 92 15.35 6.43 -7.95
N ALA A 93 14.56 6.97 -8.88
CA ALA A 93 13.34 6.34 -9.33
C ALA A 93 13.34 6.27 -10.85
N THR A 94 13.01 5.10 -11.37
CA THR A 94 12.93 4.85 -12.81
C THR A 94 11.61 5.31 -13.40
N THR A 95 10.58 5.44 -12.56
CA THR A 95 9.21 5.81 -12.94
C THR A 95 8.62 6.85 -11.97
N TYR A 96 7.58 7.58 -12.40
CA TYR A 96 6.81 8.43 -11.48
C TYR A 96 6.14 7.60 -10.39
N GLY A 97 5.59 6.45 -10.74
CA GLY A 97 4.92 5.57 -9.78
C GLY A 97 5.84 5.15 -8.63
N GLU A 98 7.06 4.77 -8.95
CA GLU A 98 8.06 4.38 -7.96
C GLU A 98 8.46 5.56 -7.06
N LEU A 99 8.68 6.74 -7.63
CA LEU A 99 9.00 7.94 -6.88
C LEU A 99 7.89 8.27 -5.86
N PHE A 100 6.65 8.24 -6.32
CA PHE A 100 5.46 8.51 -5.52
C PHE A 100 5.26 7.49 -4.41
N TYR A 101 5.36 6.21 -4.75
CA TYR A 101 5.31 5.14 -3.77
C TYR A 101 6.32 5.39 -2.65
N ARG A 102 7.59 5.59 -2.99
CA ARG A 102 8.67 5.86 -2.02
C ARG A 102 8.40 7.09 -1.14
N PHE A 103 7.89 8.18 -1.72
CA PHE A 103 7.53 9.37 -0.94
C PHE A 103 6.37 9.11 0.01
N LEU A 104 5.31 8.44 -0.43
CA LEU A 104 4.09 8.32 0.36
C LEU A 104 4.17 7.24 1.43
N THR A 105 4.94 6.17 1.19
CA THR A 105 5.00 5.01 2.10
C THR A 105 6.23 4.99 2.99
N ASP A 106 7.33 5.60 2.55
CA ASP A 106 8.64 5.49 3.21
C ASP A 106 9.40 6.82 3.36
N PRO A 107 8.72 7.95 3.67
CA PRO A 107 9.39 9.24 3.70
C PRO A 107 10.31 9.31 4.92
N ILE A 108 11.61 9.11 4.70
CA ILE A 108 12.68 10.10 4.98
C ILE A 108 14.02 9.46 5.30
N ASP A 109 14.10 8.28 5.91
CA ASP A 109 15.41 7.67 6.19
C ASP A 109 16.19 7.42 4.88
N TYR A 110 15.50 6.95 3.84
CA TYR A 110 16.06 6.77 2.52
C TYR A 110 16.45 8.10 1.86
N LEU A 111 15.56 9.10 1.86
CA LEU A 111 15.80 10.38 1.18
C LEU A 111 16.87 11.23 1.89
N ALA A 112 16.87 11.28 3.22
CA ALA A 112 17.88 11.96 4.02
C ALA A 112 19.27 11.31 3.90
N SER A 113 19.33 9.99 3.62
CA SER A 113 20.59 9.29 3.36
C SER A 113 21.20 9.63 1.99
N GLN A 114 20.36 9.96 1.00
CA GLN A 114 20.78 10.18 -0.39
C GLN A 114 20.93 11.67 -0.73
N TYR A 115 20.09 12.51 -0.12
CA TYR A 115 20.04 13.95 -0.33
C TYR A 115 20.26 14.63 1.01
N ASN A 116 21.31 15.45 1.10
CA ASN A 116 21.52 16.37 2.21
C ASN A 116 20.18 17.06 2.54
N PRO A 117 19.75 17.21 3.81
CA PRO A 117 18.45 17.75 4.22
C PRO A 117 18.04 19.12 3.62
N LEU A 118 18.90 19.76 2.85
CA LEU A 118 18.65 21.01 2.12
C LEU A 118 18.08 20.79 0.70
N SER A 119 18.11 19.57 0.17
CA SER A 119 17.72 19.27 -1.22
C SER A 119 16.32 18.68 -1.24
N ILE A 120 15.32 19.50 -1.53
CA ILE A 120 13.95 19.06 -1.79
C ILE A 120 13.98 18.22 -3.06
N ALA A 121 13.85 16.90 -2.93
CA ALA A 121 13.60 16.04 -4.07
C ALA A 121 12.15 16.28 -4.52
N VAL A 122 11.97 16.88 -5.70
CA VAL A 122 10.65 17.22 -6.26
C VAL A 122 10.31 16.28 -7.40
N GLY A 123 9.21 15.54 -7.30
CA GLY A 123 8.56 14.89 -8.43
C GLY A 123 7.41 15.75 -8.95
N LEU A 124 7.40 16.11 -10.23
CA LEU A 124 6.33 16.90 -10.88
C LEU A 124 5.45 16.02 -11.76
N MET A 125 4.14 15.97 -11.53
CA MET A 125 3.20 15.32 -12.45
C MET A 125 2.76 16.24 -13.60
N PRO A 126 2.65 15.75 -14.84
CA PRO A 126 2.16 16.54 -15.96
C PRO A 126 0.66 16.88 -15.81
N THR A 127 0.22 17.95 -16.50
CA THR A 127 -1.10 18.60 -16.32
C THR A 127 -2.30 17.71 -16.65
N ASP A 128 -2.11 16.68 -17.46
CA ASP A 128 -3.10 15.68 -17.85
C ASP A 128 -3.42 14.67 -16.73
N VAL A 129 -2.62 14.63 -15.67
CA VAL A 129 -2.77 13.73 -14.53
C VAL A 129 -3.52 14.39 -13.36
N THR A 130 -3.57 15.72 -13.30
CA THR A 130 -3.82 16.44 -12.05
C THR A 130 -5.26 16.89 -11.86
N GLY A 131 -6.14 16.59 -12.82
CA GLY A 131 -7.56 16.95 -12.76
C GLY A 131 -7.76 18.46 -12.77
N ASP A 132 -8.45 19.00 -11.77
CA ASP A 132 -8.69 20.46 -11.63
C ASP A 132 -7.44 21.27 -11.23
N PHE A 133 -6.31 20.60 -11.01
CA PHE A 133 -5.02 21.23 -10.74
C PHE A 133 -4.16 21.32 -12.00
N GLY A 134 -3.24 22.28 -12.03
CA GLY A 134 -2.24 22.43 -13.08
C GLY A 134 -1.15 21.38 -13.00
N PHE A 135 -0.52 21.21 -11.84
CA PHE A 135 0.40 20.09 -11.61
C PHE A 135 0.52 19.79 -10.10
N ILE A 136 1.17 18.68 -9.75
CA ILE A 136 1.43 18.33 -8.35
C ILE A 136 2.90 18.07 -8.17
N ALA A 137 3.46 18.65 -7.11
CA ALA A 137 4.80 18.39 -6.63
C ALA A 137 4.73 17.56 -5.33
N PHE A 138 5.57 16.54 -5.22
CA PHE A 138 5.78 15.80 -3.98
C PHE A 138 7.21 15.96 -3.49
N GLY A 139 7.37 15.97 -2.18
CA GLY A 139 8.67 16.14 -1.55
C GLY A 139 8.70 15.64 -0.11
N ALA A 140 9.71 16.13 0.60
CA ALA A 140 9.98 15.82 1.99
C ALA A 140 10.18 17.14 2.75
N GLU A 141 9.60 17.25 3.94
CA GLU A 141 9.85 18.39 4.82
C GLU A 141 11.25 18.28 5.45
N GLN A 142 12.01 19.36 5.42
CA GLN A 142 13.36 19.40 5.98
C GLN A 142 13.34 19.05 7.49
N GLY A 143 14.13 18.05 7.87
CA GLY A 143 14.29 17.63 9.27
C GLY A 143 13.04 16.96 9.88
N SER A 144 12.02 16.69 9.07
CA SER A 144 10.83 15.91 9.43
C SER A 144 10.96 14.51 8.86
N THR A 145 10.04 13.58 9.15
CA THR A 145 9.86 12.32 8.39
C THR A 145 8.57 12.32 7.56
N LYS A 146 7.99 13.49 7.32
CA LYS A 146 6.71 13.60 6.62
C LYS A 146 6.92 13.86 5.14
N ALA A 147 6.19 13.12 4.30
CA ALA A 147 6.03 13.50 2.90
C ALA A 147 5.22 14.78 2.81
N THR A 148 5.59 15.63 1.88
CA THR A 148 4.88 16.87 1.58
C THR A 148 4.35 16.86 0.16
N TYR A 149 3.31 17.66 -0.07
CA TYR A 149 2.78 17.90 -1.40
C TYR A 149 2.58 19.40 -1.62
N LEU A 150 2.61 19.81 -2.89
CA LEU A 150 2.13 21.11 -3.37
C LEU A 150 1.26 20.87 -4.60
N PHE A 151 -0.02 21.24 -4.51
CA PHE A 151 -0.91 21.35 -5.65
C PHE A 151 -0.75 22.74 -6.26
N TYR A 152 -0.51 22.81 -7.56
CA TYR A 152 -0.43 24.06 -8.31
C TYR A 152 -1.66 24.27 -9.17
N ASN A 153 -2.07 25.51 -9.36
CA ASN A 153 -3.01 25.90 -10.41
C ASN A 153 -2.28 25.94 -11.78
N PRO A 154 -3.00 25.97 -12.91
CA PRO A 154 -2.39 26.06 -14.24
C PRO A 154 -1.48 27.29 -14.46
N ASP A 155 -1.66 28.34 -13.65
CA ASP A 155 -0.85 29.56 -13.66
C ASP A 155 0.39 29.50 -12.74
N TRP A 156 0.73 28.31 -12.23
CA TRP A 156 1.85 28.07 -11.32
C TRP A 156 1.72 28.70 -9.93
N SER A 157 0.56 29.24 -9.57
CA SER A 157 0.28 29.60 -8.18
C SER A 157 0.03 28.33 -7.34
N VAL A 158 0.49 28.34 -6.08
CA VAL A 158 0.22 27.24 -5.14
C VAL A 158 -1.26 27.30 -4.74
N ALA A 159 -1.99 26.22 -5.02
CA ALA A 159 -3.40 26.07 -4.70
C ALA A 159 -3.61 25.45 -3.31
N SER A 160 -2.77 24.51 -2.92
CA SER A 160 -2.79 23.83 -1.62
C SER A 160 -1.42 23.19 -1.37
N GLU A 161 -1.01 23.14 -0.11
CA GLU A 161 0.22 22.48 0.30
C GLU A 161 0.02 21.82 1.66
N GLY A 162 0.82 20.81 1.97
CA GLY A 162 0.72 20.14 3.24
C GLY A 162 1.41 18.79 3.28
N TYR A 163 0.85 17.90 4.09
CA TYR A 163 1.41 16.59 4.37
C TYR A 163 0.62 15.50 3.68
N ALA A 164 1.32 14.48 3.19
CA ALA A 164 0.72 13.28 2.63
C ALA A 164 1.28 12.03 3.32
N SER A 165 0.48 10.99 3.38
CA SER A 165 0.91 9.65 3.80
C SER A 165 0.12 8.60 3.03
N ALA A 166 0.69 7.42 2.87
CA ALA A 166 -0.02 6.26 2.37
C ALA A 166 0.26 5.02 3.20
N ALA A 167 -0.77 4.19 3.38
CA ALA A 167 -0.69 2.93 4.09
C ALA A 167 -1.36 1.81 3.28
N PRO A 168 -0.86 0.57 3.35
CA PRO A 168 -1.51 -0.56 2.69
C PRO A 168 -2.92 -0.75 3.28
N THR A 169 -3.90 -0.86 2.39
CA THR A 169 -5.29 -1.17 2.74
C THR A 169 -5.42 -2.68 2.92
N PRO A 170 -5.91 -3.17 4.08
CA PRO A 170 -6.04 -4.60 4.29
C PRO A 170 -7.00 -5.23 3.28
N GLU A 171 -6.53 -6.25 2.56
CA GLU A 171 -7.36 -6.96 1.60
C GLU A 171 -8.51 -7.71 2.29
N PRO A 172 -9.70 -7.80 1.66
CA PRO A 172 -10.84 -8.54 2.23
C PRO A 172 -10.50 -10.00 2.57
N ALA A 173 -9.65 -10.64 1.77
CA ALA A 173 -9.19 -12.01 2.01
C ALA A 173 -8.39 -12.12 3.32
N THR A 174 -7.51 -11.16 3.58
CA THR A 174 -6.73 -11.09 4.82
C THR A 174 -7.64 -10.88 6.03
N MET A 175 -8.67 -10.04 5.90
CA MET A 175 -9.67 -9.87 6.96
C MET A 175 -10.48 -11.15 7.21
N LEU A 176 -10.87 -11.87 6.16
CA LEU A 176 -11.58 -13.14 6.27
C LEU A 176 -10.71 -14.24 6.90
N LEU A 177 -9.42 -14.31 6.52
CA LEU A 177 -8.47 -15.26 7.10
C LEU A 177 -8.23 -14.95 8.58
N LEU A 178 -8.03 -13.67 8.92
CA LEU A 178 -7.88 -13.23 10.31
C LEU A 178 -9.15 -13.58 11.11
N GLY A 179 -10.33 -13.22 10.59
CA GLY A 179 -11.61 -13.47 11.23
C GLY A 179 -11.89 -14.97 11.44
N SER A 180 -11.66 -15.79 10.42
CA SER A 180 -11.83 -17.25 10.51
C SER A 180 -10.81 -17.92 11.44
N GLY A 181 -9.56 -17.45 11.44
CA GLY A 181 -8.51 -17.90 12.37
C GLY A 181 -8.87 -17.61 13.83
N LEU A 182 -9.35 -16.40 14.13
CA LEU A 182 -9.83 -16.04 15.46
C LEU A 182 -11.06 -16.88 15.88
N ALA A 183 -12.02 -17.07 14.98
CA ALA A 183 -13.18 -17.91 15.25
C ALA A 183 -12.78 -19.36 15.58
N GLY A 184 -11.84 -19.93 14.81
CA GLY A 184 -11.27 -21.25 15.06
C GLY A 184 -10.61 -21.37 16.43
N LEU A 185 -9.80 -20.39 16.83
CA LEU A 185 -9.14 -20.33 18.14
C LEU A 185 -10.15 -20.30 19.30
N LEU A 186 -11.21 -19.51 19.17
CA LEU A 186 -12.26 -19.39 20.19
C LEU A 186 -13.05 -20.70 20.35
N VAL A 187 -13.43 -21.34 19.24
CA VAL A 187 -14.14 -22.63 19.27
C VAL A 187 -13.24 -23.74 19.82
N GLY A 188 -11.96 -23.77 19.43
CA GLY A 188 -10.98 -24.73 19.92
C GLY A 188 -10.78 -24.63 21.44
N ARG A 189 -10.66 -23.40 21.98
CA ARG A 189 -10.53 -23.18 23.42
C ARG A 189 -11.75 -23.63 24.23
N ARG A 190 -12.97 -23.48 23.69
CA ARG A 190 -14.19 -23.94 24.37
C ARG A 190 -14.25 -25.47 24.49
N ARG A 191 -13.81 -26.20 23.46
CA ARG A 191 -13.78 -27.67 23.49
C ARG A 191 -12.77 -28.23 24.50
N MET A 192 -11.63 -27.55 24.71
CA MET A 192 -10.63 -27.98 25.70
C MET A 192 -11.04 -27.73 27.15
N ARG A 193 -12.01 -26.84 27.41
CA ARG A 193 -12.49 -26.49 28.76
C ARG A 193 -13.72 -27.28 29.21
N THR A 194 -14.12 -28.32 28.48
CA THR A 194 -15.19 -29.22 28.92
C THR A 194 -14.54 -30.46 29.54
N PRO A 195 -14.24 -30.48 30.87
CA PRO A 195 -13.84 -31.70 31.55
C PRO A 195 -15.02 -32.67 31.58
N ALA A 196 -14.73 -33.95 31.31
CA ALA A 196 -15.64 -35.07 31.55
C ALA A 196 -15.70 -35.42 33.04
#